data_AF-A0A3P1B9S2-F1
#
_entry.id   AF-A0A3P1B9S2-F1
#
_cell.length_a   1.000
_cell.length_b   1.000
_cell.length_c   1.000
_cell.angle_alpha   90.00
_cell.angle_beta   90.00
_cell.angle_gamma   90.00
#
_symmetry.space_group_name_H-M   'P 1'
#
loop_
_entity.id
_entity.type
_entity.pdbx_description
1 polymer ?
#
loop_
_entity_poly.entity_id
_entity_poly.type
_entity_poly.pdbx_seq_one_letter_code
_entity_poly.pdbx_strand_id
1 'polypeptide(L)'
;MKTFLRTVVAIFMMSCVVFSSCQSLEGPEGPQGPQGPAGANGAKGDKGDKGDKGADGTANAQQINYSARNHEGLTDLLLPLPQAINRDIVEKSVFYVYVKQSVQKANGEEDSYWFSIPGETIKGNAYTHFVSPGNGQTLAGVFLRRTVNFQTGNEYFEAIRVVVVTADKVSNGRLAAVDFSNYEAVRMAYGLPE
;
A
#
# COMPACT_ATOMS: atom_id res chain seq x y z
N MET A 1 20.06 72.68 17.60
CA MET A 1 21.04 72.13 18.55
C MET A 1 20.27 71.78 19.83
N LYS A 2 19.68 70.58 20.03
CA LYS A 2 20.35 69.33 20.46
C LYS A 2 21.73 69.58 21.09
N THR A 3 21.92 69.03 22.29
CA THR A 3 23.16 68.92 23.11
C THR A 3 23.45 70.01 24.16
N PHE A 4 22.55 70.16 25.15
CA PHE A 4 22.96 70.49 26.53
C PHE A 4 22.05 69.75 27.54
N LEU A 5 21.56 68.56 27.20
CA LEU A 5 22.00 67.36 27.91
C LEU A 5 23.31 67.55 28.71
N ARG A 6 23.22 67.30 30.02
CA ARG A 6 24.32 67.01 30.95
C ARG A 6 25.22 68.18 31.31
N THR A 7 24.84 68.99 32.30
CA THR A 7 25.83 69.28 33.36
C THR A 7 25.32 69.76 34.73
N VAL A 8 24.11 70.29 34.91
CA VAL A 8 23.72 70.80 36.25
C VAL A 8 22.77 69.86 37.01
N VAL A 9 23.06 68.56 36.88
CA VAL A 9 22.72 67.52 37.88
C VAL A 9 23.46 67.75 39.20
N ALA A 10 24.34 68.72 39.29
CA ALA A 10 24.94 69.09 40.55
C ALA A 10 24.70 70.57 40.75
N ILE A 11 23.66 70.91 41.49
CA ILE A 11 23.84 71.44 42.83
C ILE A 11 22.43 71.79 43.32
N PHE A 12 21.91 70.92 44.17
CA PHE A 12 22.01 71.16 45.61
C PHE A 12 20.97 72.24 45.97
N MET A 13 19.84 71.77 46.46
CA MET A 13 19.70 71.76 47.92
C MET A 13 19.64 73.20 48.43
N MET A 14 18.55 73.89 48.09
CA MET A 14 18.17 75.09 48.83
C MET A 14 16.65 75.21 48.82
N SER A 15 16.05 74.43 49.71
CA SER A 15 15.02 74.92 50.62
C SER A 15 13.86 75.73 50.00
N CYS A 16 12.74 75.07 49.77
CA CYS A 16 11.41 75.66 49.91
C CYS A 16 10.51 74.53 50.45
N VAL A 17 10.04 74.53 51.71
CA VAL A 17 8.99 75.44 52.23
C VAL A 17 7.76 75.15 51.35
N VAL A 18 6.61 74.63 51.80
CA VAL A 18 5.86 74.80 53.04
C VAL A 18 4.61 73.89 52.97
N PHE A 19 3.99 73.65 54.12
CA PHE A 19 2.55 73.37 54.32
C PHE A 19 1.93 72.15 53.61
N SER A 20 2.00 71.01 54.29
CA SER A 20 1.00 69.92 54.28
C SER A 20 0.71 69.62 55.76
N SER A 21 -0.48 69.29 56.24
CA SER A 21 -1.63 68.68 55.57
C SER A 21 -2.81 68.75 56.54
N CYS A 22 -3.99 69.06 56.01
CA CYS A 22 -5.26 68.76 56.63
C CYS A 22 -5.65 67.35 56.20
N GLN A 23 -5.81 66.39 57.12
CA GLN A 23 -6.82 65.32 56.95
C GLN A 23 -6.96 64.47 58.21
N SER A 24 -8.19 64.49 58.70
CA SER A 24 -8.77 63.63 59.73
C SER A 24 -8.63 62.15 59.38
N LEU A 25 -8.35 61.37 60.42
CA LEU A 25 -8.19 59.92 60.47
C LEU A 25 -9.36 59.17 59.82
N GLU A 26 -9.13 58.64 58.62
CA GLU A 26 -9.93 57.56 58.03
C GLU A 26 -9.39 56.23 58.57
N GLY A 27 -10.28 55.37 59.07
CA GLY A 27 -9.90 54.08 59.67
C GLY A 27 -9.19 53.17 58.64
N PRO A 28 -8.31 52.26 59.08
CA PRO A 28 -7.63 51.35 58.17
C PRO A 28 -8.65 50.56 57.35
N GLU A 29 -8.40 50.46 56.04
CA GLU A 29 -9.20 49.64 55.13
C GLU A 29 -9.30 48.20 55.65
N GLY A 30 -10.50 47.61 55.59
CA GLY A 30 -10.72 46.24 56.04
C GLY A 30 -9.87 45.23 55.26
N PRO A 31 -9.54 44.07 55.86
CA PRO A 31 -8.74 43.05 55.18
C PRO A 31 -9.44 42.60 53.90
N GLN A 32 -8.66 42.39 52.84
CA GLN A 32 -9.14 41.84 51.58
C GLN A 32 -9.88 40.51 51.81
N GLY A 33 -11.05 40.36 51.21
CA GLY A 33 -11.85 39.13 51.33
C GLY A 33 -11.10 37.88 50.82
N PRO A 34 -11.49 36.68 51.27
CA PRO A 34 -10.84 35.44 50.85
C PRO A 34 -10.97 35.25 49.34
N GLN A 35 -9.95 34.65 48.73
CA GLN A 35 -9.97 34.27 47.33
C GLN A 35 -11.14 33.31 47.06
N GLY A 36 -11.87 33.53 45.95
CA GLY A 36 -12.97 32.66 45.54
C GLY A 36 -12.52 31.21 45.26
N PRO A 37 -13.44 30.23 45.35
CA PRO A 37 -13.12 28.83 45.07
C PRO A 37 -12.62 28.64 43.64
N ALA A 38 -11.77 27.64 43.42
CA ALA A 38 -11.30 27.26 42.09
C ALA A 38 -12.48 26.88 41.18
N GLY A 39 -12.41 27.25 39.90
CA GLY A 39 -13.42 26.88 38.90
C GLY A 39 -13.50 25.37 38.68
N ALA A 40 -14.69 24.87 38.33
CA ALA A 40 -14.88 23.46 38.04
C ALA A 40 -14.03 23.02 36.84
N ASN A 41 -13.47 21.81 36.90
CA ASN A 41 -12.73 21.23 35.78
C ASN A 41 -13.62 21.13 34.53
N GLY A 42 -13.08 21.51 33.37
CA GLY A 42 -13.80 21.43 32.09
C GLY A 42 -14.19 20.00 31.73
N ALA A 43 -15.33 19.84 31.06
CA ALA A 43 -15.79 18.54 30.59
C ALA A 43 -14.76 17.91 29.65
N LYS A 44 -14.56 16.59 29.78
CA LYS A 44 -13.70 15.83 28.86
C LYS A 44 -14.32 15.89 27.46
N GLY A 45 -13.53 16.30 26.46
CA GLY A 45 -13.98 16.35 25.07
C GLY A 45 -14.42 14.98 24.55
N ASP A 46 -15.41 14.99 23.65
CA ASP A 46 -15.95 13.78 23.06
C ASP A 46 -14.87 12.99 22.31
N LYS A 47 -15.01 11.67 22.34
CA LYS A 47 -14.12 10.79 21.58
C LYS A 47 -14.39 11.00 20.09
N GLY A 48 -13.34 11.31 19.32
CA GLY A 48 -13.45 11.47 17.87
C GLY A 48 -14.01 10.22 17.19
N ASP A 49 -14.73 10.42 16.09
CA ASP A 49 -15.35 9.35 15.33
C ASP A 49 -14.33 8.33 14.84
N LYS A 50 -14.77 7.07 14.76
CA LYS A 50 -13.95 6.00 14.19
C LYS A 50 -13.81 6.27 12.69
N GLY A 51 -12.57 6.31 12.19
CA GLY A 51 -12.32 6.46 10.76
C GLY A 51 -12.98 5.37 9.92
N ASP A 52 -13.33 5.71 8.68
CA ASP A 52 -14.00 4.81 7.76
C ASP A 52 -13.18 3.53 7.51
N LYS A 53 -13.89 2.42 7.29
CA LYS A 53 -13.26 1.17 6.86
C LYS A 53 -12.68 1.38 5.46
N GLY A 54 -11.40 1.06 5.26
CA GLY A 54 -10.78 1.11 3.93
C GLY A 54 -11.54 0.25 2.93
N ALA A 55 -11.63 0.71 1.68
CA ALA A 55 -12.29 -0.03 0.61
C ALA A 55 -11.68 -1.44 0.44
N ASP A 56 -12.52 -2.44 0.21
CA ASP A 56 -12.07 -3.80 -0.04
C ASP A 56 -11.23 -3.82 -1.32
N GLY A 57 -9.93 -4.14 -1.20
CA GLY A 57 -9.06 -4.30 -2.36
C GLY A 57 -9.37 -5.62 -3.06
N THR A 58 -10.23 -5.61 -4.08
CA THR A 58 -10.29 -6.72 -5.03
C THR A 58 -8.98 -6.76 -5.79
N ALA A 59 -8.06 -7.65 -5.44
CA ALA A 59 -6.94 -7.95 -6.31
C ALA A 59 -7.51 -8.37 -7.67
N ASN A 60 -7.04 -7.80 -8.78
CA ASN A 60 -7.40 -8.20 -10.15
C ASN A 60 -6.87 -9.62 -10.46
N ALA A 61 -7.37 -10.62 -9.75
CA ALA A 61 -6.96 -12.00 -9.82
C ALA A 61 -7.96 -12.81 -10.63
N GLN A 62 -7.48 -13.48 -11.68
CA GLN A 62 -8.26 -14.37 -12.53
C GLN A 62 -7.71 -15.79 -12.40
N GLN A 63 -8.60 -16.77 -12.14
CA GLN A 63 -8.23 -18.18 -12.10
C GLN A 63 -8.65 -18.90 -13.38
N ILE A 64 -7.70 -19.58 -14.00
CA ILE A 64 -7.90 -20.41 -15.19
C ILE A 64 -7.67 -21.87 -14.78
N ASN A 65 -8.66 -22.72 -15.01
CA ASN A 65 -8.60 -24.15 -14.70
C ASN A 65 -8.44 -24.95 -15.99
N TYR A 66 -7.51 -25.91 -15.95
CA TYR A 66 -7.32 -26.90 -16.99
C TYR A 66 -7.68 -28.27 -16.43
N SER A 67 -8.36 -29.07 -17.25
CA SER A 67 -8.64 -30.48 -16.98
C SER A 67 -7.36 -31.31 -16.90
N ALA A 68 -7.52 -32.59 -16.57
CA ALA A 68 -6.43 -33.54 -16.48
C ALA A 68 -5.55 -33.59 -17.74
N ARG A 69 -4.23 -33.69 -17.54
CA ARG A 69 -3.21 -33.69 -18.59
C ARG A 69 -2.03 -34.59 -18.21
N ASN A 70 -1.39 -35.09 -19.26
CA ASN A 70 -0.15 -35.84 -19.18
C ASN A 70 1.02 -34.95 -19.59
N HIS A 71 2.15 -35.08 -18.92
CA HIS A 71 3.42 -34.49 -19.31
C HIS A 71 4.46 -35.58 -19.46
N GLU A 72 5.02 -35.71 -20.66
CA GLU A 72 6.01 -36.73 -20.98
C GLU A 72 7.31 -36.11 -21.52
N GLY A 73 8.44 -36.67 -21.12
CA GLY A 73 9.75 -36.29 -21.64
C GLY A 73 10.16 -34.86 -21.30
N LEU A 74 10.93 -34.27 -22.23
CA LEU A 74 11.53 -32.93 -22.10
C LEU A 74 10.78 -31.85 -22.90
N THR A 75 9.62 -32.17 -23.48
CA THR A 75 8.81 -31.17 -24.18
C THR A 75 8.03 -30.34 -23.17
N ASP A 76 7.79 -29.08 -23.50
CA ASP A 76 7.00 -28.20 -22.65
C ASP A 76 5.51 -28.53 -22.79
N LEU A 77 4.80 -28.64 -21.67
CA LEU A 77 3.35 -28.74 -21.66
C LEU A 77 2.73 -27.35 -21.83
N LEU A 78 2.13 -27.13 -23.00
CA LEU A 78 1.40 -25.90 -23.31
C LEU A 78 0.04 -25.85 -22.62
N LEU A 79 -0.19 -24.77 -21.88
CA LEU A 79 -1.47 -24.34 -21.32
C LEU A 79 -1.91 -23.06 -22.06
N PRO A 80 -2.81 -23.17 -23.06
CA PRO A 80 -3.27 -22.01 -23.81
C PRO A 80 -4.12 -21.10 -22.92
N LEU A 81 -3.78 -19.81 -22.87
CA LEU A 81 -4.56 -18.83 -22.13
C LEU A 81 -5.81 -18.41 -22.95
N PRO A 82 -6.92 -18.06 -22.28
CA PRO A 82 -8.11 -17.52 -22.94
C PRO A 82 -7.78 -16.24 -23.71
N GLN A 83 -8.52 -15.95 -24.79
CA GLN A 83 -8.33 -14.75 -25.62
C GLN A 83 -8.43 -13.43 -24.81
N ALA A 84 -9.18 -13.43 -23.71
CA ALA A 84 -9.28 -12.29 -22.80
C ALA A 84 -7.94 -11.95 -22.12
N ILE A 85 -7.05 -12.94 -21.94
CA ILE A 85 -5.69 -12.75 -21.45
C ILE A 85 -4.78 -12.47 -22.64
N ASN A 86 -4.86 -11.24 -23.13
CA ASN A 86 -4.06 -10.77 -24.24
C ASN A 86 -2.66 -10.31 -23.77
N ARG A 87 -1.82 -9.91 -24.73
CA ARG A 87 -0.44 -9.46 -24.50
C ARG A 87 -0.31 -8.37 -23.42
N ASP A 88 -1.17 -7.35 -23.44
CA ASP A 88 -1.12 -6.25 -22.48
C ASP A 88 -1.37 -6.74 -21.05
N ILE A 89 -2.32 -7.68 -20.89
CA ILE A 89 -2.58 -8.33 -19.60
C ILE A 89 -1.36 -9.14 -19.16
N VAL A 90 -0.77 -9.95 -20.05
CA VAL A 90 0.41 -10.76 -19.72
C VAL A 90 1.58 -9.90 -19.25
N GLU A 91 1.85 -8.79 -19.94
CA GLU A 91 2.97 -7.88 -19.62
C GLU A 91 2.79 -7.15 -18.27
N LYS A 92 1.56 -7.03 -17.77
CA LYS A 92 1.22 -6.39 -16.49
C LYS A 92 0.92 -7.38 -15.36
N SER A 93 1.02 -8.69 -15.63
CA SER A 93 0.56 -9.71 -14.69
C SER A 93 1.69 -10.57 -14.15
N VAL A 94 1.50 -11.02 -12.91
CA VAL A 94 2.24 -12.16 -12.35
C VAL A 94 1.40 -13.42 -12.55
N PHE A 95 2.07 -14.56 -12.74
CA PHE A 95 1.42 -15.85 -12.96
C PHE A 95 1.85 -16.85 -11.89
N TYR A 96 0.88 -17.33 -11.11
CA TYR A 96 1.05 -18.48 -10.23
C TYR A 96 0.48 -19.72 -10.89
N VAL A 97 1.23 -20.81 -10.85
CA VAL A 97 0.86 -22.06 -11.50
C VAL A 97 0.82 -23.15 -10.45
N TYR A 98 -0.21 -23.99 -10.49
CA TYR A 98 -0.36 -25.13 -9.59
C TYR A 98 -0.80 -26.36 -10.36
N VAL A 99 -0.23 -27.51 -10.04
CA VAL A 99 -0.66 -28.81 -10.55
C VAL A 99 -1.30 -29.62 -9.44
N LYS A 100 -2.31 -30.42 -9.76
CA LYS A 100 -3.00 -31.30 -8.82
C LYS A 100 -2.63 -32.75 -9.10
N GLN A 101 -2.26 -33.48 -8.05
CA GLN A 101 -1.94 -34.90 -8.13
C GLN A 101 -2.39 -35.65 -6.90
N SER A 102 -2.74 -36.91 -7.13
CA SER A 102 -3.23 -37.82 -6.14
C SER A 102 -2.19 -38.83 -5.70
N VAL A 103 -2.25 -39.14 -4.42
CA VAL A 103 -1.49 -40.20 -3.79
C VAL A 103 -2.48 -41.29 -3.39
N GLN A 104 -2.28 -42.49 -3.93
CA GLN A 104 -3.00 -43.67 -3.48
C GLN A 104 -2.46 -44.10 -2.11
N LYS A 105 -3.35 -44.25 -1.14
CA LYS A 105 -3.04 -44.78 0.18
C LYS A 105 -3.06 -46.30 0.18
N ALA A 106 -2.42 -46.90 1.19
CA ALA A 106 -2.39 -48.34 1.37
C ALA A 106 -3.77 -48.98 1.56
N ASN A 107 -4.77 -48.21 2.01
CA ASN A 107 -6.16 -48.66 2.18
C ASN A 107 -7.01 -48.54 0.90
N GLY A 108 -6.43 -48.08 -0.22
CA GLY A 108 -7.13 -47.88 -1.49
C GLY A 108 -7.89 -46.56 -1.61
N GLU A 109 -7.78 -45.67 -0.62
CA GLU A 109 -8.27 -44.29 -0.72
C GLU A 109 -7.28 -43.40 -1.47
N GLU A 110 -7.78 -42.31 -2.04
CA GLU A 110 -7.01 -41.38 -2.85
C GLU A 110 -7.08 -39.97 -2.25
N ASP A 111 -5.93 -39.40 -1.87
CA ASP A 111 -5.85 -37.99 -1.49
C ASP A 111 -5.20 -37.18 -2.60
N SER A 112 -5.82 -36.06 -2.96
CA SER A 112 -5.27 -35.16 -3.96
C SER A 112 -4.76 -33.85 -3.36
N TYR A 113 -3.59 -33.41 -3.86
CA TYR A 113 -2.88 -32.24 -3.36
C TYR A 113 -2.54 -31.28 -4.50
N TRP A 114 -2.51 -29.98 -4.19
CA TRP A 114 -2.03 -28.94 -5.12
C TRP A 114 -0.56 -28.63 -4.82
N PHE A 115 0.28 -28.66 -5.86
CA PHE A 115 1.70 -28.31 -5.81
C PHE A 115 1.93 -27.04 -6.61
N SER A 116 2.61 -26.06 -6.00
CA SER A 116 3.00 -24.84 -6.69
C SER A 116 4.16 -25.10 -7.66
N ILE A 117 4.10 -24.48 -8.83
CA ILE A 117 5.19 -24.41 -9.79
C ILE A 117 5.73 -22.97 -9.77
N PRO A 118 7.07 -22.76 -9.68
CA PRO A 118 8.11 -23.78 -9.64
C PRO A 118 8.13 -24.61 -8.35
N GLY A 119 8.53 -25.87 -8.47
CA GLY A 119 8.57 -26.81 -7.34
C GLY A 119 8.71 -28.26 -7.76
N GLU A 120 8.79 -29.14 -6.76
CA GLU A 120 8.77 -30.59 -6.95
C GLU A 120 7.35 -31.15 -6.80
N THR A 121 7.06 -32.19 -7.55
CA THR A 121 5.83 -32.97 -7.47
C THR A 121 5.97 -34.15 -6.50
N ILE A 122 4.87 -34.86 -6.25
CA ILE A 122 4.92 -36.11 -5.46
C ILE A 122 5.82 -37.19 -6.07
N LYS A 123 6.09 -37.10 -7.38
CA LYS A 123 6.99 -38.02 -8.08
C LYS A 123 8.47 -37.63 -7.92
N GLY A 124 8.78 -36.52 -7.26
CA GLY A 124 10.14 -35.97 -7.15
C GLY A 124 10.64 -35.29 -8.42
N ASN A 125 9.81 -35.19 -9.46
CA ASN A 125 10.15 -34.40 -10.65
C ASN A 125 10.00 -32.91 -10.32
N ALA A 126 10.96 -32.10 -10.77
CA ALA A 126 10.89 -30.65 -10.60
C ALA A 126 10.39 -29.98 -11.87
N TYR A 127 9.57 -28.95 -11.69
CA TYR A 127 8.97 -28.17 -12.75
C TYR A 127 9.22 -26.68 -12.55
N THR A 128 9.32 -25.97 -13.67
CA THR A 128 9.23 -24.51 -13.75
C THR A 128 8.16 -24.13 -14.78
N HIS A 129 7.83 -22.84 -14.85
CA HIS A 129 6.98 -22.31 -15.91
C HIS A 129 7.54 -21.04 -16.50
N PHE A 130 7.15 -20.78 -17.75
CA PHE A 130 7.33 -19.49 -18.39
C PHE A 130 6.06 -19.13 -19.17
N VAL A 131 5.89 -17.85 -19.47
CA VAL A 131 4.71 -17.34 -20.17
C VAL A 131 5.14 -16.73 -21.49
N SER A 132 4.47 -17.10 -22.57
CA SER A 132 4.56 -16.42 -23.85
C SER A 132 3.36 -15.48 -24.01
N PRO A 133 3.56 -14.18 -24.28
CA PRO A 133 2.47 -13.22 -24.41
C PRO A 133 1.66 -13.36 -25.72
N GLY A 134 2.04 -14.29 -26.60
CA GLY A 134 1.53 -14.35 -27.96
C GLY A 134 2.10 -13.24 -28.86
N ASN A 135 1.77 -13.31 -30.14
CA ASN A 135 2.31 -12.41 -31.17
C ASN A 135 1.23 -11.83 -32.11
N GLY A 136 -0.04 -11.89 -31.71
CA GLY A 136 -1.17 -11.46 -32.52
C GLY A 136 -1.69 -12.51 -33.51
N GLN A 137 -0.89 -13.53 -33.84
CA GLN A 137 -1.32 -14.71 -34.59
C GLN A 137 -1.53 -15.92 -33.69
N THR A 138 -0.72 -16.06 -32.64
CA THR A 138 -0.87 -17.06 -31.59
C THR A 138 -1.36 -16.43 -30.29
N LEU A 139 -2.25 -17.15 -29.60
CA LEU A 139 -2.71 -16.78 -28.26
C LEU A 139 -1.55 -16.86 -27.27
N ALA A 140 -1.67 -16.11 -26.17
CA ALA A 140 -0.76 -16.25 -25.04
C ALA A 140 -0.87 -17.66 -24.43
N GLY A 141 0.20 -18.11 -23.77
CA GLY A 141 0.25 -19.44 -23.19
C GLY A 141 1.24 -19.52 -22.04
N VAL A 142 0.90 -20.34 -21.04
CA VAL A 142 1.82 -20.78 -20.00
C VAL A 142 2.41 -22.12 -20.42
N PHE A 143 3.72 -22.25 -20.29
CA PHE A 143 4.45 -23.47 -20.61
C PHE A 143 5.00 -24.04 -19.31
N LEU A 144 4.62 -25.27 -18.98
CA LEU A 144 5.24 -26.02 -17.90
C LEU A 144 6.42 -26.79 -18.47
N ARG A 145 7.58 -26.65 -17.83
CA ARG A 145 8.82 -27.32 -18.21
C ARG A 145 9.30 -28.18 -17.08
N ARG A 146 9.48 -29.47 -17.33
CA ARG A 146 10.18 -30.36 -16.41
C ARG A 146 11.68 -30.05 -16.42
N THR A 147 12.23 -29.69 -15.27
CA THR A 147 13.65 -29.34 -15.10
C THR A 147 14.46 -30.46 -14.47
N VAL A 148 13.82 -31.35 -13.69
CA VAL A 148 14.45 -32.53 -13.10
C VAL A 148 13.59 -33.76 -13.40
N ASN A 149 14.23 -34.84 -13.88
CA ASN A 149 13.62 -36.12 -14.18
C ASN A 149 14.02 -37.17 -13.14
N PHE A 150 13.50 -37.04 -11.91
CA PHE A 150 13.71 -38.05 -10.87
C PHE A 150 12.97 -39.36 -11.20
N GLN A 151 11.74 -39.26 -11.72
CA GLN A 151 10.99 -40.37 -12.31
C GLN A 151 10.81 -40.15 -13.80
N THR A 152 11.30 -41.12 -14.58
CA THR A 152 11.20 -41.09 -16.05
C THR A 152 9.79 -41.42 -16.54
N GLY A 153 9.49 -41.00 -17.77
CA GLY A 153 8.21 -41.26 -18.42
C GLY A 153 7.13 -40.22 -18.10
N ASN A 154 5.88 -40.66 -18.25
CA ASN A 154 4.72 -39.80 -18.15
C ASN A 154 4.38 -39.43 -16.69
N GLU A 155 4.05 -38.16 -16.50
CA GLU A 155 3.51 -37.64 -15.27
C GLU A 155 2.12 -37.08 -15.49
N TYR A 156 1.16 -37.63 -14.73
CA TYR A 156 -0.24 -37.26 -14.79
C TYR A 156 -0.52 -36.14 -13.79
N PHE A 157 -1.25 -35.13 -14.26
CA PHE A 157 -1.84 -34.06 -13.45
C PHE A 157 -3.35 -34.14 -13.60
N GLU A 158 -4.10 -34.28 -12.50
CA GLU A 158 -5.58 -34.33 -12.52
C GLU A 158 -6.22 -33.01 -12.94
N ALA A 159 -5.57 -31.92 -12.57
CA ALA A 159 -5.98 -30.58 -12.89
C ALA A 159 -4.76 -29.66 -12.83
N ILE A 160 -4.83 -28.58 -13.58
CA ILE A 160 -3.83 -27.52 -13.52
C ILE A 160 -4.57 -26.21 -13.32
N ARG A 161 -4.03 -25.34 -12.48
CA ARG A 161 -4.58 -24.03 -12.19
C ARG A 161 -3.53 -22.98 -12.50
N VAL A 162 -3.93 -21.95 -13.21
CA VAL A 162 -3.14 -20.73 -13.39
C VAL A 162 -3.90 -19.58 -12.76
N VAL A 163 -3.26 -18.85 -11.85
CA VAL A 163 -3.79 -17.62 -11.26
C VAL A 163 -3.01 -16.46 -11.85
N VAL A 164 -3.72 -15.56 -12.52
CA VAL A 164 -3.19 -14.36 -13.14
C VAL A 164 -3.53 -13.19 -12.23
N VAL A 165 -2.52 -12.48 -11.73
CA VAL A 165 -2.73 -11.27 -10.91
C VAL A 165 -2.22 -10.08 -11.70
N THR A 166 -3.14 -9.24 -12.18
CA THR A 166 -2.83 -8.09 -13.04
C THR A 166 -2.63 -6.82 -12.20
N ALA A 167 -1.58 -6.05 -12.47
CA ALA A 167 -1.36 -4.79 -11.79
C ALA A 167 -2.42 -3.73 -12.17
N ASP A 168 -3.09 -3.15 -11.17
CA ASP A 168 -3.99 -2.00 -11.31
C ASP A 168 -3.28 -0.70 -11.67
N LYS A 169 -2.07 -0.54 -11.14
CA LYS A 169 -1.27 0.68 -11.28
C LYS A 169 0.18 0.30 -11.53
N VAL A 170 0.78 0.96 -12.52
CA VAL A 170 2.22 0.87 -12.78
C VAL A 170 2.85 2.14 -12.23
N SER A 171 3.64 2.03 -11.16
CA SER A 171 4.19 3.20 -10.45
C SER A 171 5.35 3.88 -11.18
N ASN A 172 6.16 3.11 -11.92
CA ASN A 172 7.40 3.60 -12.57
C ASN A 172 7.50 3.17 -14.05
N GLY A 173 6.36 2.95 -14.70
CA GLY A 173 6.31 2.56 -16.11
C GLY A 173 6.49 3.74 -17.04
N ARG A 174 6.93 3.49 -18.28
CA ARG A 174 6.81 4.49 -19.34
C ARG A 174 5.32 4.76 -19.54
N LEU A 175 4.87 5.99 -19.27
CA LEU A 175 3.53 6.43 -19.62
C LEU A 175 3.26 6.08 -21.09
N ALA A 176 2.03 5.71 -21.42
CA ALA A 176 1.61 5.63 -22.83
C ALA A 176 2.02 6.93 -23.53
N ALA A 177 2.27 6.91 -24.84
CA ALA A 177 2.71 8.11 -25.57
C ALA A 177 1.74 9.28 -25.28
N VAL A 178 2.16 10.20 -24.41
CA VAL A 178 1.36 11.36 -24.03
C VAL A 178 1.58 12.39 -25.12
N ASP A 179 0.49 12.90 -25.67
CA ASP A 179 0.56 14.08 -26.52
C ASP A 179 0.86 15.30 -25.65
N PHE A 180 2.13 15.68 -25.58
CA PHE A 180 2.59 16.82 -24.79
C PHE A 180 2.11 18.18 -25.31
N SER A 181 1.46 18.23 -26.48
CA SER A 181 0.81 19.43 -26.98
C SER A 181 -0.63 19.62 -26.45
N ASN A 182 -1.21 18.59 -25.83
CA ASN A 182 -2.56 18.61 -25.27
C ASN A 182 -2.51 18.63 -23.73
N TYR A 183 -2.93 19.76 -23.14
CA TYR A 183 -2.93 19.95 -21.70
C TYR A 183 -3.75 18.90 -20.95
N GLU A 184 -4.93 18.50 -21.44
CA GLU A 184 -5.77 17.49 -20.78
C GLU A 184 -5.12 16.11 -20.82
N ALA A 185 -4.44 15.77 -21.92
CA ALA A 185 -3.70 14.52 -22.03
C ALA A 185 -2.56 14.45 -21.00
N VAL A 186 -1.83 15.57 -20.82
CA VAL A 186 -0.77 15.68 -19.80
C VAL A 186 -1.36 15.65 -18.39
N ARG A 187 -2.42 16.43 -18.14
CA ARG A 187 -3.09 16.50 -16.82
C ARG A 187 -3.55 15.12 -16.36
N MET A 188 -4.24 14.38 -17.23
CA MET A 188 -4.67 13.01 -16.94
C MET A 188 -3.49 12.06 -16.78
N ALA A 189 -2.46 12.14 -17.63
CA ALA A 189 -1.30 11.25 -17.57
C ALA A 189 -0.46 11.41 -16.29
N TYR A 190 -0.43 12.62 -15.72
CA TYR A 190 0.35 12.94 -14.51
C TYR A 190 -0.50 13.14 -13.25
N GLY A 191 -1.83 12.96 -13.34
CA GLY A 191 -2.74 13.10 -12.20
C GLY A 191 -2.76 14.51 -11.60
N LEU A 192 -2.67 15.55 -12.43
CA LEU A 192 -2.68 16.95 -12.00
C LEU A 192 -4.13 17.42 -11.72
N PRO A 193 -4.34 18.30 -10.72
CA PRO A 193 -5.67 18.85 -10.40
C PRO A 193 -6.26 19.66 -11.57
N GLU A 194 -7.59 19.81 -11.57
CA GLU A 194 -8.31 20.74 -12.46
C GLU A 194 -8.08 22.20 -12.11
#